data_AF-A0AAV7KEX7-F1
#
_entry.id   AF-A0AAV7KEX7-F1
#
_cell.length_a   1.000
_cell.length_b   1.000
_cell.length_c   1.000
_cell.angle_alpha   90.00
_cell.angle_beta   90.00
_cell.angle_gamma   90.00
#
_symmetry.space_group_name_H-M   'P 1'
#
loop_
_entity.id
_entity.type
_entity.pdbx_description
1 polymer ?
#
loop_
_entity_poly.entity_id
_entity_poly.type
_entity_poly.pdbx_seq_one_letter_code
_entity_poly.pdbx_strand_id
1 'polypeptide(L)'
;MRTGHLLPNLFVLLPNKTGAAYLRMWEQICLLCPLAQPQQMLLDIEKGAITSFEHVWPNTVVKGCFFHLTQNIWRHVQSVVLQSAYTHDEELAMHTRKIPALAFVRPAYVPDLFDQVAMHLHVTPEIGKLVEYFERTYIGRTVASGHHVAATYPIHLWNNHIGTLLGLPVQPTP
;
A
#
# COMPACT_ATOMS: atom_id res chain seq x y z
N MET A 1 10.63 25.10 2.69
CA MET A 1 10.31 23.83 3.37
C MET A 1 9.14 24.08 4.31
N ARG A 2 8.02 23.37 4.17
CA ARG A 2 7.01 23.35 5.24
C ARG A 2 7.51 22.38 6.30
N THR A 3 7.89 22.89 7.47
CA THR A 3 8.20 22.06 8.64
C THR A 3 6.89 21.48 9.18
N GLY A 4 6.50 20.32 8.66
CA GLY A 4 5.41 19.55 9.25
C GLY A 4 5.91 18.89 10.54
N HIS A 5 5.32 19.26 11.68
CA HIS A 5 5.54 18.53 12.92
C HIS A 5 4.61 17.32 12.94
N LEU A 6 5.17 16.11 13.06
CA LEU A 6 4.39 14.91 13.30
C LEU A 6 4.11 14.81 14.81
N LEU A 7 2.87 15.07 15.20
CA LEU A 7 2.43 14.98 16.60
C LEU A 7 1.43 13.83 16.75
N PRO A 8 1.64 12.89 17.69
CA PRO A 8 0.61 11.92 18.02
C PRO A 8 -0.54 12.66 18.73
N ASN A 9 -1.69 12.75 18.06
CA ASN A 9 -2.84 13.51 18.57
C ASN A 9 -3.89 12.63 19.26
N LEU A 10 -4.00 11.36 18.89
CA LEU A 10 -5.01 10.45 19.40
C LEU A 10 -4.47 9.02 19.45
N PHE A 11 -4.82 8.30 20.51
CA PHE A 11 -4.62 6.86 20.62
C PHE A 11 -5.98 6.19 20.76
N VAL A 12 -6.23 5.16 19.96
CA VAL A 12 -7.47 4.38 20.00
C VAL A 12 -7.15 2.91 20.17
N LEU A 13 -7.79 2.27 21.14
CA LEU A 13 -7.73 0.82 21.34
C LEU A 13 -8.97 0.18 20.70
N LEU A 14 -8.75 -0.68 19.71
CA LEU A 14 -9.83 -1.39 19.03
C LEU A 14 -9.89 -2.85 19.48
N PRO A 15 -11.10 -3.43 19.65
CA PRO A 15 -11.25 -4.82 20.06
C PRO A 15 -10.88 -5.82 18.95
N ASN A 16 -10.92 -5.39 17.68
CA ASN A 16 -10.57 -6.19 16.51
C ASN A 16 -10.39 -5.30 15.27
N LYS A 17 -9.88 -5.88 14.18
CA LYS A 17 -9.67 -5.24 12.88
C LYS A 17 -10.86 -5.49 11.94
N THR A 18 -12.05 -5.05 12.34
CA THR A 18 -13.25 -5.15 11.50
C THR A 18 -13.70 -3.78 11.01
N GLY A 19 -14.31 -3.71 9.83
CA GLY A 19 -14.86 -2.45 9.31
C GLY A 19 -15.82 -1.76 10.28
N ALA A 20 -16.63 -2.54 11.01
CA ALA A 20 -17.54 -2.00 12.03
C ALA A 20 -16.79 -1.39 13.25
N ALA A 21 -15.66 -1.98 13.66
CA ALA A 21 -14.83 -1.40 14.72
C ALA A 21 -14.16 -0.10 14.26
N TYR A 22 -13.64 -0.06 13.02
CA TYR A 22 -13.07 1.16 12.45
C TYR A 22 -14.12 2.26 12.25
N LEU A 23 -15.33 1.92 11.77
CA LEU A 23 -16.41 2.89 11.59
C LEU A 23 -16.76 3.58 12.92
N ARG A 24 -16.99 2.79 13.98
CA ARG A 24 -17.25 3.35 15.31
C ARG A 24 -16.12 4.26 15.80
N MET A 25 -14.87 3.89 15.55
CA MET A 25 -13.73 4.75 15.87
C MET A 25 -13.81 6.09 15.15
N TRP A 26 -14.04 6.08 13.83
CA TRP A 26 -14.12 7.30 13.05
C TRP A 26 -15.29 8.19 13.49
N GLU A 27 -16.45 7.60 13.79
CA GLU A 27 -17.60 8.33 14.36
C GLU A 27 -17.25 9.01 15.69
N GLN A 28 -16.54 8.32 16.60
CA GLN A 28 -16.07 8.95 17.85
C GLN A 28 -15.07 10.08 17.60
N ILE A 29 -14.21 9.94 16.61
CA ILE A 29 -13.26 11.00 16.22
C ILE A 29 -14.01 12.23 15.68
N CYS A 30 -15.07 12.05 14.90
CA CYS A 30 -15.93 13.16 14.47
C CYS A 30 -16.57 13.89 15.65
N LEU A 31 -16.98 13.17 16.69
CA LEU A 31 -17.53 13.80 17.90
C LEU A 31 -16.49 14.62 18.66
N LEU A 32 -15.24 14.15 18.71
CA LEU A 32 -14.13 14.87 19.35
C LEU A 32 -13.62 16.04 18.52
N CYS A 33 -13.73 15.96 17.19
CA CYS A 33 -13.21 16.95 16.25
C CYS A 33 -14.28 17.29 15.18
N PRO A 34 -15.40 17.93 15.56
CA PRO A 34 -16.55 18.13 14.66
C PRO A 34 -16.27 19.03 13.46
N LEU A 35 -15.20 19.82 13.51
CA LEU A 35 -14.77 20.71 12.44
C LEU A 35 -13.68 20.09 11.55
N ALA A 36 -13.30 18.82 11.78
CA ALA A 36 -12.25 18.16 11.00
C ALA A 36 -12.70 17.94 9.56
N GLN A 37 -11.96 18.55 8.63
CA GLN A 37 -12.10 18.37 7.18
C GLN A 37 -10.74 17.99 6.59
N PRO A 38 -10.26 16.75 6.81
CA PRO A 38 -8.99 16.32 6.26
C PRO A 38 -9.02 16.39 4.74
N GLN A 39 -7.95 16.92 4.13
CA GLN A 39 -7.84 16.94 2.66
C GLN A 39 -7.27 15.62 2.14
N GLN A 40 -6.40 14.99 2.93
CA GLN A 40 -5.78 13.72 2.64
C GLN A 40 -5.66 12.91 3.92
N MET A 41 -5.90 11.60 3.83
CA MET A 41 -5.70 10.65 4.91
C MET A 41 -4.77 9.53 4.45
N LEU A 42 -3.74 9.23 5.24
CA LEU A 42 -2.86 8.10 5.03
C LEU A 42 -3.29 6.96 5.96
N LEU A 43 -3.69 5.82 5.39
CA LEU A 43 -4.19 4.67 6.14
C LEU A 43 -3.35 3.43 5.90
N ASP A 44 -3.49 2.47 6.81
CA ASP A 44 -3.11 1.09 6.57
C ASP A 44 -3.82 0.58 5.30
N ILE A 45 -3.12 -0.25 4.52
CA ILE A 45 -3.68 -0.86 3.31
C ILE A 45 -4.55 -2.05 3.74
N GLU A 46 -5.69 -1.72 4.36
CA GLU A 46 -6.68 -2.66 4.85
C GLU A 46 -8.07 -2.22 4.39
N LYS A 47 -8.83 -3.14 3.79
CA LYS A 47 -10.15 -2.83 3.21
C LYS A 47 -11.11 -2.24 4.25
N GLY A 48 -11.14 -2.82 5.46
CA GLY A 48 -12.00 -2.35 6.54
C GLY A 48 -11.72 -0.91 6.94
N ALA A 49 -10.44 -0.58 7.17
CA ALA A 49 -10.01 0.77 7.55
C ALA A 49 -10.28 1.82 6.46
N ILE A 50 -10.01 1.49 5.19
CA ILE A 50 -10.23 2.39 4.05
C ILE A 50 -11.72 2.67 3.87
N THR A 51 -12.53 1.61 3.72
CA THR A 51 -13.96 1.76 3.43
C THR A 51 -14.73 2.44 4.56
N SER A 52 -14.37 2.18 5.82
CA SER A 52 -15.01 2.86 6.95
C SER A 52 -14.60 4.33 7.04
N PHE A 53 -13.38 4.69 6.67
CA PHE A 53 -12.94 6.08 6.63
C PHE A 53 -13.65 6.85 5.50
N GLU A 54 -13.71 6.28 4.30
CA GLU A 54 -14.42 6.87 3.15
C GLU A 54 -15.91 7.06 3.43
N HIS A 55 -16.51 6.18 4.23
CA HIS A 55 -17.89 6.35 4.67
C HIS A 55 -18.09 7.63 5.51
N VAL A 56 -17.13 7.96 6.38
CA VAL A 56 -17.21 9.12 7.28
C VAL A 56 -16.75 10.41 6.58
N TRP A 57 -15.72 10.33 5.74
CA TRP A 57 -15.20 11.48 4.97
C TRP A 57 -15.09 11.17 3.47
N PRO A 58 -16.22 11.13 2.73
CA PRO A 58 -16.25 10.70 1.32
C PRO A 58 -15.49 11.62 0.35
N ASN A 59 -15.19 12.85 0.76
CA ASN A 59 -14.50 13.84 -0.06
C ASN A 59 -13.00 13.95 0.26
N THR A 60 -12.47 13.12 1.17
CA THR A 60 -11.05 13.12 1.53
C THR A 60 -10.27 12.21 0.59
N VAL A 61 -9.10 12.64 0.14
CA VAL A 61 -8.21 11.78 -0.64
C VAL A 61 -7.59 10.72 0.28
N VAL A 62 -7.92 9.45 0.06
CA VAL A 62 -7.31 8.34 0.80
C VAL A 62 -6.03 7.88 0.09
N LYS A 63 -4.98 7.66 0.87
CA LYS A 63 -3.71 7.10 0.43
C LYS A 63 -3.34 5.91 1.31
N GLY A 64 -2.78 4.88 0.69
CA GLY A 64 -2.16 3.75 1.38
C GLY A 64 -0.77 4.12 1.88
N CYS A 65 -0.48 3.78 3.13
CA CYS A 65 0.82 4.04 3.74
C CYS A 65 1.93 3.22 3.07
N PHE A 66 2.99 3.89 2.60
CA PHE A 66 4.15 3.22 1.99
C PHE A 66 4.83 2.24 2.94
N PHE A 67 4.92 2.57 4.23
CA PHE A 67 5.43 1.65 5.24
C PHE A 67 4.59 0.36 5.32
N HIS A 68 3.27 0.46 5.26
CA HIS A 68 2.41 -0.72 5.26
C HIS A 68 2.49 -1.51 3.94
N LEU A 69 2.73 -0.83 2.81
CA LEU A 69 3.03 -1.50 1.54
C LEU A 69 4.30 -2.36 1.64
N THR A 70 5.41 -1.79 2.10
CA THR A 70 6.68 -2.52 2.25
C THR A 70 6.55 -3.64 3.27
N GLN A 71 5.84 -3.40 4.37
CA GLN A 71 5.58 -4.42 5.38
C GLN A 71 4.73 -5.57 4.86
N ASN A 72 3.70 -5.30 4.04
CA ASN A 72 2.87 -6.33 3.42
C ASN A 72 3.69 -7.20 2.46
N ILE A 73 4.54 -6.58 1.65
CA ILE A 73 5.46 -7.30 0.75
C ILE A 73 6.43 -8.16 1.56
N TRP A 74 7.04 -7.62 2.62
CA TRP A 74 7.96 -8.37 3.48
C TRP A 74 7.30 -9.57 4.17
N ARG A 75 6.09 -9.40 4.72
CA ARG A 75 5.31 -10.51 5.28
C ARG A 75 5.05 -11.59 4.24
N HIS A 76 4.79 -11.21 2.99
CA HIS A 76 4.58 -12.16 1.91
C HIS A 76 5.87 -12.88 1.51
N VAL A 77 7.01 -12.18 1.43
CA VAL A 77 8.35 -12.79 1.25
C VAL A 77 8.60 -13.87 2.29
N GLN A 78 8.25 -13.62 3.56
CA GLN A 78 8.36 -14.61 4.63
C GLN A 78 7.37 -15.77 4.44
N SER A 79 6.12 -15.49 4.08
CA SER A 79 5.08 -16.52 3.91
C SER A 79 5.37 -17.52 2.78
N VAL A 80 6.11 -17.08 1.75
CA VAL A 80 6.57 -17.93 0.65
C VAL A 80 7.99 -18.47 0.84
N VAL A 81 8.53 -18.39 2.07
CA VAL A 81 9.83 -18.96 2.47
C VAL A 81 11.02 -18.33 1.72
N LEU A 82 10.88 -17.10 1.23
CA LEU A 82 11.95 -16.38 0.52
C LEU A 82 12.90 -15.59 1.45
N GLN A 83 12.63 -15.54 2.75
CA GLN A 83 13.42 -14.74 3.72
C GLN A 83 14.93 -15.05 3.70
N SER A 84 15.31 -16.32 3.59
CA SER A 84 16.71 -16.74 3.56
C SER A 84 17.37 -16.33 2.24
N ALA A 85 16.70 -16.62 1.12
CA ALA A 85 17.18 -16.22 -0.20
C ALA A 85 17.32 -14.70 -0.29
N TYR A 86 16.32 -13.93 0.15
CA TYR A 86 16.38 -12.47 0.20
C TYR A 86 17.57 -11.94 1.03
N THR A 87 18.04 -12.69 2.02
CA THR A 87 19.16 -12.27 2.88
C THR A 87 20.52 -12.58 2.26
N HIS A 88 20.64 -13.69 1.51
CA HIS A 88 21.91 -14.21 1.01
C HIS A 88 22.12 -14.05 -0.50
N ASP A 89 21.06 -13.74 -1.25
CA ASP A 89 21.09 -13.46 -2.68
C ASP A 89 20.82 -11.97 -2.91
N GLU A 90 21.89 -11.24 -3.20
CA GLU A 90 21.83 -9.79 -3.41
C GLU A 90 21.00 -9.41 -4.64
N GLU A 91 21.03 -10.23 -5.69
CA GLU A 91 20.29 -9.98 -6.91
C GLU A 91 18.79 -10.15 -6.67
N LEU A 92 18.38 -11.24 -6.01
CA LEU A 92 17.00 -11.44 -5.60
C LEU A 92 16.52 -10.31 -4.68
N ALA A 93 17.34 -9.92 -3.71
CA ALA A 93 17.00 -8.87 -2.77
C ALA A 93 16.81 -7.53 -3.49
N MET A 94 17.70 -7.18 -4.42
CA MET A 94 17.60 -5.99 -5.25
C MET A 94 16.33 -5.97 -6.08
N HIS A 95 16.02 -7.06 -6.80
CA HIS A 95 14.81 -7.14 -7.62
C HIS A 95 13.54 -7.11 -6.77
N THR A 96 13.55 -7.76 -5.60
CA THR A 96 12.44 -7.70 -4.64
C THR A 96 12.22 -6.27 -4.14
N ARG A 97 13.29 -5.50 -3.91
CA ARG A 97 13.20 -4.07 -3.52
C ARG A 97 12.69 -3.16 -4.64
N LYS A 98 12.78 -3.57 -5.91
CA LYS A 98 12.18 -2.81 -7.04
C LYS A 98 10.65 -2.82 -6.97
N ILE A 99 10.03 -3.86 -6.40
CA ILE A 99 8.57 -3.98 -6.27
C ILE A 99 7.96 -2.78 -5.50
N PRO A 100 8.31 -2.52 -4.23
CA PRO A 100 7.78 -1.34 -3.53
C PRO A 100 8.22 -0.02 -4.17
N ALA A 101 9.38 0.02 -4.85
CA ALA A 101 9.85 1.23 -5.53
C ALA A 101 8.91 1.69 -6.67
N LEU A 102 8.07 0.81 -7.21
CA LEU A 102 7.02 1.16 -8.16
C LEU A 102 6.04 2.22 -7.62
N ALA A 103 5.95 2.38 -6.29
CA ALA A 103 5.14 3.44 -5.68
C ALA A 103 5.61 4.85 -6.08
N PHE A 104 6.86 5.01 -6.53
CA PHE A 104 7.43 6.30 -6.91
C PHE A 104 7.45 6.55 -8.41
N VAL A 105 6.99 5.58 -9.20
CA VAL A 105 6.86 5.70 -10.66
C VAL A 105 5.55 6.42 -10.99
N ARG A 106 5.54 7.23 -12.05
CA ARG A 106 4.31 7.75 -12.67
C ARG A 106 3.28 6.61 -12.85
N PRO A 107 2.04 6.73 -12.32
CA PRO A 107 1.05 5.63 -12.32
C PRO A 107 0.83 4.95 -13.67
N ALA A 108 0.90 5.70 -14.76
CA ALA A 108 0.71 5.19 -16.11
C ALA A 108 1.77 4.15 -16.56
N TYR A 109 2.98 4.18 -16.00
CA TYR A 109 4.06 3.24 -16.34
C TYR A 109 4.22 2.12 -15.31
N VAL A 110 3.40 2.10 -14.25
CA VAL A 110 3.50 1.09 -13.19
C VAL A 110 3.27 -0.32 -13.72
N PRO A 111 2.24 -0.61 -14.55
CA PRO A 111 2.05 -1.95 -15.12
C PRO A 111 3.25 -2.40 -15.97
N ASP A 112 3.69 -1.58 -16.93
CA ASP A 112 4.80 -1.94 -17.83
C ASP A 112 6.13 -2.17 -17.10
N LEU A 113 6.41 -1.36 -16.05
CA LEU A 113 7.61 -1.56 -15.24
C LEU A 113 7.47 -2.73 -14.27
N PHE A 114 6.27 -3.03 -13.80
CA PHE A 114 6.01 -4.24 -13.03
C PHE A 114 6.32 -5.48 -13.88
N ASP A 115 5.87 -5.52 -15.14
CA ASP A 115 6.15 -6.64 -16.03
C ASP A 115 7.66 -6.84 -16.26
N GLN A 116 8.43 -5.76 -16.40
CA GLN A 116 9.89 -5.83 -16.50
C GLN A 116 10.54 -6.36 -15.22
N VAL A 117 10.12 -5.87 -14.05
CA VAL A 117 10.62 -6.36 -12.75
C VAL A 117 10.27 -7.83 -12.56
N ALA A 118 9.04 -8.20 -12.90
CA ALA A 118 8.54 -9.55 -12.90
C ALA A 118 9.43 -10.45 -13.77
N MET A 119 9.70 -10.11 -15.04
CA MET A 119 10.55 -10.91 -15.92
C MET A 119 11.93 -11.24 -15.32
N HIS A 120 12.53 -10.32 -14.57
CA HIS A 120 13.82 -10.56 -13.90
C HIS A 120 13.72 -11.42 -12.62
N LEU A 121 12.55 -11.51 -12.01
CA LEU A 121 12.30 -12.27 -10.79
C LEU A 121 11.90 -13.73 -11.04
N HIS A 122 11.38 -14.09 -12.23
CA HIS A 122 10.85 -15.44 -12.46
C HIS A 122 11.96 -16.49 -12.62
N VAL A 123 12.36 -17.07 -11.49
CA VAL A 123 13.38 -18.13 -11.46
C VAL A 123 12.95 -19.35 -10.63
N THR A 124 12.07 -19.15 -9.63
CA THR A 124 11.56 -20.25 -8.79
C THR A 124 10.05 -20.14 -8.53
N PRO A 125 9.37 -21.25 -8.18
CA PRO A 125 7.95 -21.23 -7.81
C PRO A 125 7.62 -20.26 -6.67
N GLU A 126 8.51 -20.09 -5.70
CA GLU A 126 8.34 -19.19 -4.55
C GLU A 126 8.33 -17.72 -4.99
N ILE A 127 9.22 -17.34 -5.91
CA ILE A 127 9.24 -15.99 -6.45
C ILE A 127 8.00 -15.74 -7.31
N GLY A 128 7.56 -16.74 -8.08
CA GLY A 128 6.29 -16.67 -8.81
C GLY A 128 5.10 -16.35 -7.90
N LYS A 129 5.04 -16.92 -6.70
CA LYS A 129 4.00 -16.59 -5.69
C LYS A 129 4.09 -15.16 -5.16
N LEU A 130 5.28 -14.57 -5.10
CA LEU A 130 5.45 -13.17 -4.72
C LEU A 130 4.96 -12.23 -5.83
N VAL A 131 5.33 -12.52 -7.08
CA VAL A 131 4.86 -11.76 -8.25
C VAL A 131 3.34 -11.84 -8.36
N GLU A 132 2.76 -13.05 -8.34
CA GLU A 132 1.31 -13.23 -8.45
C GLU A 132 0.56 -12.50 -7.33
N TYR A 133 1.10 -12.55 -6.11
CA TYR A 133 0.55 -11.80 -4.98
C TYR A 133 0.54 -10.29 -5.27
N PHE A 134 1.65 -9.73 -5.73
CA PHE A 134 1.72 -8.29 -5.99
C PHE A 134 0.84 -7.89 -7.17
N GLU A 135 0.86 -8.66 -8.26
CA GLU A 135 0.03 -8.46 -9.43
C GLU A 135 -1.45 -8.41 -9.05
N ARG A 136 -1.97 -9.46 -8.40
CA ARG A 136 -3.37 -9.55 -7.98
C ARG A 136 -3.76 -8.44 -7.00
N THR A 137 -2.86 -8.08 -6.09
CA THR A 137 -3.18 -7.18 -4.99
C THR A 137 -3.09 -5.71 -5.39
N TYR A 138 -2.15 -5.34 -6.26
CA TYR A 138 -1.77 -3.94 -6.51
C TYR A 138 -1.76 -3.50 -7.98
N ILE A 139 -1.69 -4.43 -8.94
CA ILE A 139 -1.62 -4.11 -10.39
C ILE A 139 -2.96 -4.41 -11.08
N GLY A 140 -3.53 -5.58 -10.84
CA GLY A 140 -4.61 -6.16 -11.65
C GLY A 140 -4.06 -7.12 -12.69
N ARG A 141 -4.90 -8.01 -13.22
CA ARG A 141 -4.47 -9.01 -14.22
C ARG A 141 -5.53 -9.29 -15.26
N THR A 142 -5.12 -9.60 -16.48
CA THR A 142 -6.01 -10.12 -17.52
C THR A 142 -6.04 -11.63 -17.42
N VAL A 143 -7.20 -12.21 -17.15
CA VAL A 143 -7.36 -13.67 -17.08
C VAL A 143 -7.44 -14.29 -18.48
N ALA A 144 -7.26 -15.61 -18.58
CA ALA A 144 -7.23 -16.33 -19.86
C ALA A 144 -8.48 -16.13 -20.74
N SER A 145 -9.62 -15.73 -20.17
CA SER A 145 -10.82 -15.36 -20.92
C SER A 145 -10.76 -13.99 -21.61
N GLY A 146 -9.64 -13.25 -21.46
CA GLY A 146 -9.49 -11.88 -21.94
C GLY A 146 -10.12 -10.83 -21.01
N HIS A 147 -10.74 -11.23 -19.90
CA HIS A 147 -11.34 -10.30 -18.94
C HIS A 147 -10.27 -9.71 -18.01
N HIS A 148 -10.29 -8.39 -17.82
CA HIS A 148 -9.42 -7.72 -16.87
C HIS A 148 -10.02 -7.72 -15.46
N VAL A 149 -9.30 -8.31 -14.52
CA VAL A 149 -9.62 -8.31 -13.08
C VAL A 149 -8.85 -7.18 -12.42
N ALA A 150 -9.59 -6.22 -11.84
CA ALA A 150 -9.00 -5.10 -11.12
C ALA A 150 -8.22 -5.56 -9.87
N ALA A 151 -7.17 -4.80 -9.53
CA ALA A 151 -6.43 -4.98 -8.29
C ALA A 151 -7.33 -4.82 -7.05
N THR A 152 -7.02 -5.55 -5.98
CA THR A 152 -7.65 -5.32 -4.66
C THR A 152 -7.44 -3.88 -4.20
N TYR A 153 -6.25 -3.33 -4.43
CA TYR A 153 -5.86 -1.97 -4.09
C TYR A 153 -5.36 -1.25 -5.36
N PRO A 154 -6.12 -0.29 -5.89
CA PRO A 154 -5.77 0.35 -7.16
C PRO A 154 -4.50 1.19 -7.04
N ILE A 155 -3.76 1.36 -8.14
CA ILE A 155 -2.45 2.05 -8.19
C ILE A 155 -2.50 3.43 -7.52
N HIS A 156 -3.55 4.23 -7.78
CA HIS A 156 -3.66 5.58 -7.23
C HIS A 156 -3.73 5.62 -5.69
N LEU A 157 -4.13 4.52 -5.04
CA LEU A 157 -4.21 4.41 -3.58
C LEU A 157 -2.80 4.36 -2.98
N TRP A 158 -1.93 3.49 -3.47
CA TRP A 158 -0.62 3.21 -2.88
C TRP A 158 0.56 3.93 -3.54
N ASN A 159 0.33 4.61 -4.67
CA ASN A 159 1.34 5.38 -5.38
C ASN A 159 1.62 6.77 -4.75
N ASN A 160 2.91 7.08 -4.62
CA ASN A 160 3.49 8.27 -3.99
C ASN A 160 4.20 9.20 -4.99
N HIS A 161 4.15 8.96 -6.30
CA HIS A 161 4.90 9.74 -7.29
C HIS A 161 4.60 11.25 -7.21
N ILE A 162 3.31 11.63 -7.27
CA ILE A 162 2.89 13.03 -7.20
C ILE A 162 3.24 13.62 -5.84
N GLY A 163 2.99 12.89 -4.75
CA GLY A 163 3.30 13.36 -3.40
C GLY A 163 4.78 13.67 -3.22
N THR A 164 5.65 12.82 -3.78
CA THR A 164 7.11 13.01 -3.78
C THR A 164 7.51 14.28 -4.55
N LEU A 165 6.96 14.49 -5.75
CA LEU A 165 7.23 15.70 -6.55
C LEU A 165 6.76 16.98 -5.85
N LEU A 166 5.66 16.91 -5.09
CA LEU A 166 5.11 18.03 -4.33
C LEU A 166 5.79 18.23 -2.96
N GLY A 167 6.76 17.39 -2.59
CA GLY A 167 7.42 17.42 -1.29
C GLY A 167 6.46 17.11 -0.13
N LEU A 168 5.39 16.36 -0.39
CA LEU A 168 4.52 15.85 0.66
C LEU A 168 5.27 14.77 1.45
N PRO A 169 5.01 14.65 2.77
CA PRO A 169 5.64 13.62 3.58
C PRO A 169 5.33 12.23 3.00
N VAL A 170 6.35 11.56 2.52
CA VAL A 170 6.34 10.10 2.35
C VAL A 170 6.90 9.57 3.66
N GLN A 171 6.18 8.66 4.33
CA GLN A 171 6.67 8.13 5.60
C GLN A 171 8.05 7.51 5.38
N PRO A 172 9.04 7.82 6.25
CA PRO A 172 10.33 7.18 6.17
C PRO A 172 10.15 5.67 6.31
N THR A 173 10.84 4.89 5.49
CA THR A 173 11.06 3.48 5.79
C THR A 173 11.89 3.40 7.07
N PRO A 174 11.52 2.55 8.05
CA PRO A 174 12.40 2.30 9.19
C PRO A 174 13.72 1.67 8.76
#